data_AF-A0A961RPU5-F1
#
_entry.id   AF-A0A961RPU5-F1
#
_cell.length_a   1.000
_cell.length_b   1.000
_cell.length_c   1.000
_cell.angle_alpha   90.00
_cell.angle_beta   90.00
_cell.angle_gamma   90.00
#
_symmetry.space_group_name_H-M   'P 1'
#
loop_
_entity.id
_entity.type
_entity.pdbx_description
1 polymer ?
#
loop_
_entity_poly.entity_id
_entity_poly.type
_entity_poly.pdbx_seq_one_letter_code
_entity_poly.pdbx_strand_id
1 'polypeptide(L)'
;MRKFIFSLAIVASVLAHASSGALAADVYVMRGLAGFLFPNVVYPLAGSLRQRGHDVEMTSYQAASRIALEITAKKRKDPRRKIAIIGHSLGGNAVTTILQKLATEGITIDYAAVIDAPNPKPVAPAVVIVDNFYQFEG
;
A
#
# COMPACT_ATOMS: atom_id res chain seq x y z
N MET A 1 29.36 -36.47 51.65
CA MET A 1 27.97 -36.41 51.14
C MET A 1 27.93 -35.48 49.94
N ARG A 2 27.60 -36.01 48.76
CA ARG A 2 27.42 -35.29 47.50
C ARG A 2 26.23 -34.32 47.62
N LYS A 3 26.39 -33.07 47.16
CA LYS A 3 25.28 -32.23 46.70
C LYS A 3 25.70 -31.61 45.37
N PHE A 4 25.15 -32.16 44.30
CA PHE A 4 25.18 -31.58 42.96
C PHE A 4 24.27 -30.35 42.96
N ILE A 5 24.80 -29.19 42.57
CA ILE A 5 23.97 -28.03 42.21
C ILE A 5 24.11 -27.86 40.71
N PHE A 6 23.04 -28.17 39.99
CA PHE A 6 22.88 -27.84 38.58
C PHE A 6 22.66 -26.34 38.47
N SER A 7 23.62 -25.61 37.88
CA SER A 7 23.40 -24.22 37.48
C SER A 7 22.74 -24.20 36.09
N LEU A 8 21.48 -23.79 36.08
CA LEU A 8 20.66 -23.56 34.90
C LEU A 8 21.17 -22.31 34.15
N ALA A 9 21.79 -22.49 33.00
CA ALA A 9 22.12 -21.39 32.10
C ALA A 9 20.83 -20.94 31.38
N ILE A 10 20.29 -19.78 31.75
CA ILE A 10 19.23 -19.12 30.99
C ILE A 10 19.89 -18.43 29.79
N VAL A 11 19.84 -19.08 28.63
CA VAL A 11 20.13 -18.44 27.35
C VAL A 11 18.93 -17.59 27.00
N ALA A 12 19.03 -16.28 27.24
CA ALA A 12 18.08 -15.32 26.70
C ALA A 12 18.35 -15.17 25.19
N SER A 13 17.72 -16.04 24.39
CA SER A 13 17.67 -15.88 22.95
C SER A 13 16.84 -14.64 22.64
N VAL A 14 17.50 -13.50 22.43
CA VAL A 14 16.87 -12.36 21.76
C VAL A 14 16.56 -12.84 20.35
N LEU A 15 15.30 -13.21 20.12
CA LEU A 15 14.73 -13.30 18.79
C LEU A 15 14.75 -11.87 18.22
N ALA A 16 15.89 -11.50 17.65
CA ALA A 16 15.96 -10.46 16.65
C ALA A 16 14.99 -10.90 15.55
N HIS A 17 13.75 -10.41 15.61
CA HIS A 17 12.89 -10.34 14.46
C HIS A 17 13.61 -9.40 13.50
N ALA A 18 14.50 -9.95 12.69
CA ALA A 18 14.90 -9.33 11.45
C ALA A 18 13.61 -9.22 10.64
N SER A 19 12.87 -8.13 10.85
CA SER A 19 11.89 -7.67 9.88
C SER A 19 12.65 -7.60 8.57
N SER A 20 12.34 -8.50 7.64
CA SER A 20 12.87 -8.50 6.29
C SER A 20 12.91 -7.06 5.82
N GLY A 21 14.11 -6.51 5.60
CA GLY A 21 14.36 -5.07 5.42
C GLY A 21 13.84 -4.51 4.10
N ALA A 22 12.57 -4.74 3.79
CA ALA A 22 11.88 -3.97 2.78
C ALA A 22 11.75 -2.54 3.31
N LEU A 23 12.31 -1.58 2.57
CA LEU A 23 12.14 -0.16 2.88
C LEU A 23 10.64 0.15 3.04
N ALA A 24 10.29 0.89 4.08
CA ALA A 24 8.95 1.42 4.26
C ALA A 24 8.51 2.14 2.97
N ALA A 25 7.23 1.97 2.62
CA ALA A 25 6.64 2.54 1.42
C ALA A 25 5.58 3.57 1.82
N ASP A 26 5.42 4.60 1.02
CA ASP A 26 4.29 5.50 1.11
C ASP A 26 3.12 4.82 0.38
N VAL A 27 2.07 4.46 1.12
CA VAL A 27 0.91 3.73 0.62
C VAL A 27 -0.34 4.58 0.70
N TYR A 28 -0.96 4.81 -0.44
CA TYR A 28 -2.24 5.52 -0.50
C TYR A 28 -3.36 4.51 -0.71
N VAL A 29 -4.27 4.44 0.25
CA VAL A 29 -5.43 3.55 0.19
C VAL A 29 -6.69 4.41 -0.03
N MET A 30 -7.31 4.24 -1.18
CA MET A 30 -8.41 5.07 -1.69
C MET A 30 -9.74 4.34 -1.59
N ARG A 31 -10.66 4.89 -0.80
CA ARG A 31 -12.03 4.37 -0.67
C ARG A 31 -12.96 4.91 -1.76
N GLY A 32 -13.89 4.08 -2.23
CA GLY A 32 -14.97 4.47 -3.13
C GLY A 32 -16.13 5.21 -2.44
N LEU A 33 -17.20 5.49 -3.20
CA LEU A 33 -18.37 6.27 -2.74
C LEU A 33 -19.02 5.69 -1.48
N ALA A 34 -19.27 4.37 -1.50
CA ALA A 34 -19.83 3.62 -0.39
C ALA A 34 -18.76 3.14 0.61
N GLY A 35 -17.57 3.75 0.65
CA GLY A 35 -16.48 3.32 1.53
C GLY A 35 -16.81 3.34 3.03
N PHE A 36 -17.84 4.08 3.45
CA PHE A 36 -18.39 4.03 4.81
C PHE A 36 -19.31 2.82 5.05
N LEU A 37 -19.93 2.27 4.00
CA LEU A 37 -20.79 1.08 4.03
C LEU A 37 -19.99 -0.23 3.92
N PHE A 38 -18.72 -0.15 3.50
CA PHE A 38 -17.78 -1.28 3.47
C PHE A 38 -16.63 -1.09 4.47
N PRO A 39 -16.91 -0.90 5.78
CA PRO A 39 -15.87 -0.64 6.77
C PRO A 39 -14.91 -1.83 6.92
N ASN A 40 -15.34 -3.05 6.56
CA ASN A 40 -14.59 -4.29 6.76
C ASN A 40 -13.52 -4.58 5.71
N VAL A 41 -13.44 -3.84 4.60
CA VAL A 41 -12.48 -4.13 3.53
C VAL A 41 -11.29 -3.16 3.57
N VAL A 42 -11.57 -1.86 3.46
CA VAL A 42 -10.51 -0.87 3.22
C VAL A 42 -9.78 -0.48 4.51
N TYR A 43 -10.50 -0.41 5.65
CA TYR A 43 -9.90 -0.01 6.92
C TYR A 43 -8.98 -1.08 7.52
N PRO A 44 -9.34 -2.39 7.55
CA PRO A 44 -8.43 -3.42 8.03
C PRO A 44 -7.15 -3.54 7.18
N LEU A 45 -7.26 -3.36 5.86
CA LEU A 45 -6.11 -3.35 4.96
C LEU A 45 -5.10 -2.26 5.34
N ALA A 46 -5.56 -1.02 5.48
CA ALA A 46 -4.70 0.08 5.87
C ALA A 46 -4.09 -0.11 7.28
N GLY A 47 -4.86 -0.67 8.23
CA GLY A 47 -4.36 -1.03 9.55
C GLY A 47 -3.22 -2.05 9.48
N SER A 48 -3.42 -3.14 8.74
CA SER A 48 -2.41 -4.19 8.54
C SER A 48 -1.15 -3.65 7.86
N LEU A 49 -1.28 -2.77 6.86
CA LEU A 49 -0.12 -2.17 6.19
C LEU A 49 0.70 -1.28 7.14
N ARG A 50 0.04 -0.50 8.01
CA ARG A 50 0.73 0.28 9.05
C ARG A 50 1.44 -0.62 10.05
N GLN A 51 0.80 -1.71 10.48
CA GLN A 51 1.41 -2.69 11.40
C GLN A 51 2.67 -3.36 10.80
N ARG A 52 2.78 -3.41 9.47
CA ARG A 52 3.99 -3.89 8.76
C ARG A 52 5.04 -2.80 8.53
N GLY A 53 4.85 -1.59 9.05
CA GLY A 53 5.84 -0.51 9.01
C GLY A 53 5.74 0.42 7.79
N HIS A 54 4.64 0.39 7.03
CA HIS A 54 4.44 1.33 5.92
C HIS A 54 3.81 2.65 6.40
N ASP A 55 4.12 3.74 5.70
CA ASP A 55 3.43 5.03 5.89
C ASP A 55 2.15 5.01 5.06
N VAL A 56 1.00 4.90 5.72
CA VAL A 56 -0.28 4.67 5.03
C VAL A 56 -1.21 5.86 5.19
N GLU A 57 -1.56 6.49 4.07
CA GLU A 57 -2.63 7.47 4.01
C GLU A 57 -3.93 6.81 3.54
N MET A 58 -4.99 6.94 4.34
CA MET A 58 -6.36 6.56 3.97
C MET A 58 -7.10 7.79 3.45
N THR A 59 -7.62 7.75 2.23
CA THR A 59 -8.29 8.90 1.61
C THR A 59 -9.45 8.51 0.70
N SER A 60 -10.23 9.50 0.26
CA SER A 60 -11.35 9.34 -0.69
C SER A 60 -10.84 9.27 -2.13
N TYR A 61 -11.55 8.58 -3.01
CA TYR A 61 -11.33 8.60 -4.47
C TYR A 61 -11.23 10.04 -5.05
N GLN A 62 -11.91 11.01 -4.42
CA GLN A 62 -11.89 12.43 -4.82
C GLN A 62 -10.49 13.06 -4.71
N ALA A 63 -9.59 12.49 -3.90
CA ALA A 63 -8.24 12.99 -3.72
C ALA A 63 -7.29 12.66 -4.89
N ALA A 64 -7.76 11.98 -5.95
CA ALA A 64 -6.92 11.49 -7.05
C ALA A 64 -5.95 12.54 -7.61
N SER A 65 -6.42 13.77 -7.87
CA SER A 65 -5.57 14.86 -8.38
C SER A 65 -4.52 15.30 -7.35
N ARG A 66 -4.89 15.42 -6.08
CA ARG A 66 -3.93 15.75 -5.00
C ARG A 66 -2.86 14.65 -4.88
N ILE A 67 -3.28 13.38 -4.83
CA ILE A 67 -2.37 12.24 -4.70
C ILE A 67 -1.38 12.17 -5.87
N ALA A 68 -1.83 12.38 -7.11
CA ALA A 68 -0.94 12.41 -8.26
C ALA A 68 0.13 13.51 -8.12
N LEU A 69 -0.26 14.73 -7.71
CA LEU A 69 0.69 15.83 -7.49
C LEU A 69 1.68 15.53 -6.36
N GLU A 70 1.20 14.96 -5.25
CA GLU A 70 2.03 14.59 -4.11
C GLU A 70 3.04 13.50 -4.46
N ILE A 71 2.61 12.45 -5.17
CA ILE A 71 3.49 11.38 -5.66
C ILE A 71 4.55 11.95 -6.60
N THR A 72 4.16 12.81 -7.55
CA THR A 72 5.10 13.45 -8.47
C THR A 72 6.15 14.26 -7.70
N ALA A 73 5.74 15.07 -6.72
CA ALA A 73 6.67 15.84 -5.89
C ALA A 73 7.63 14.93 -5.09
N LYS A 74 7.08 13.88 -4.48
CA LYS A 74 7.85 12.88 -3.71
C LYS A 74 8.88 12.15 -4.58
N LYS A 75 8.50 11.70 -5.77
CA LYS A 75 9.41 11.00 -6.70
C LYS A 75 10.44 11.92 -7.36
N ARG A 76 10.11 13.19 -7.61
CA ARG A 76 11.09 14.18 -8.09
C ARG A 76 12.15 14.48 -7.03
N LYS A 77 11.74 14.56 -5.76
CA LYS A 77 12.67 14.76 -4.63
C LYS A 77 13.54 13.53 -4.37
N ASP A 78 12.94 12.34 -4.45
CA ASP A 78 13.63 11.06 -4.24
C ASP A 78 13.08 10.00 -5.21
N PRO A 79 13.77 9.76 -6.35
CA PRO A 79 13.34 8.77 -7.33
C PRO A 79 13.26 7.34 -6.78
N ARG A 80 14.02 7.02 -5.73
CA ARG A 80 14.10 5.68 -5.12
C ARG A 80 12.97 5.42 -4.12
N ARG A 81 12.23 6.46 -3.72
CA ARG A 81 11.10 6.36 -2.79
C ARG A 81 10.09 5.31 -3.27
N LYS A 82 9.75 4.39 -2.37
CA LYS A 82 8.79 3.32 -2.63
C LYS A 82 7.37 3.81 -2.45
N ILE A 83 6.55 3.66 -3.49
CA ILE A 83 5.17 4.16 -3.51
C ILE A 83 4.22 3.08 -4.00
N ALA A 84 3.13 2.90 -3.26
CA ALA A 84 2.02 2.04 -3.63
C ALA A 84 0.68 2.81 -3.60
N ILE A 85 -0.21 2.52 -4.54
CA ILE A 85 -1.58 3.04 -4.53
C ILE A 85 -2.59 1.89 -4.61
N ILE A 86 -3.59 1.90 -3.76
CA ILE A 86 -4.59 0.83 -3.67
C ILE A 86 -5.97 1.48 -3.69
N GLY A 87 -6.90 0.96 -4.49
CA GLY A 87 -8.21 1.58 -4.64
C GLY A 87 -9.34 0.56 -4.75
N HIS A 88 -10.41 0.76 -3.97
CA HIS A 88 -11.64 -0.05 -4.04
C HIS A 88 -12.80 0.72 -4.66
N SER A 89 -13.60 0.09 -5.52
CA SER A 89 -14.76 0.71 -6.17
C SER A 89 -14.35 1.96 -6.95
N LEU A 90 -14.95 3.14 -6.69
CA LEU A 90 -14.49 4.40 -7.29
C LEU A 90 -13.03 4.73 -6.94
N GLY A 91 -12.50 4.21 -5.83
CA GLY A 91 -11.08 4.28 -5.52
C GLY A 91 -10.21 3.57 -6.56
N GLY A 92 -10.67 2.46 -7.14
CA GLY A 92 -9.97 1.77 -8.23
C GLY A 92 -9.97 2.57 -9.53
N ASN A 93 -11.07 3.27 -9.84
CA ASN A 93 -11.08 4.26 -10.94
C ASN A 93 -10.08 5.39 -10.68
N ALA A 94 -9.96 5.84 -9.42
CA ALA A 94 -9.00 6.86 -9.02
C ALA A 94 -7.56 6.39 -9.20
N VAL A 95 -7.22 5.14 -8.84
CA VAL A 95 -5.90 4.55 -9.05
C VAL A 95 -5.50 4.62 -10.52
N THR A 96 -6.34 4.11 -11.43
CA THR A 96 -6.03 4.15 -12.87
C THR A 96 -5.98 5.57 -13.42
N THR A 97 -6.77 6.49 -12.87
CA THR A 97 -6.68 7.93 -13.18
C THR A 97 -5.36 8.55 -12.72
N ILE A 98 -4.86 8.20 -11.53
CA ILE A 98 -3.56 8.64 -11.03
C ILE A 98 -2.45 8.12 -11.96
N LEU A 99 -2.47 6.84 -12.32
CA LEU A 99 -1.46 6.27 -13.21
C LEU A 99 -1.37 6.99 -14.55
N GLN A 100 -2.51 7.37 -15.14
CA GLN A 100 -2.53 8.17 -16.38
C GLN A 100 -1.84 9.53 -16.19
N LYS A 101 -2.08 10.21 -15.07
CA LYS A 101 -1.41 11.49 -14.74
C LYS A 101 0.09 11.31 -14.47
N LEU A 102 0.47 10.26 -13.77
CA LEU A 102 1.88 9.98 -13.50
C LEU A 102 2.64 9.66 -14.79
N ALA A 103 2.01 8.94 -15.72
CA ALA A 103 2.60 8.65 -17.03
C ALA A 103 2.88 9.93 -17.83
N THR A 104 1.93 10.90 -17.83
CA THR A 104 2.15 12.19 -18.50
C THR A 104 3.28 13.02 -17.87
N GLU A 105 3.59 12.79 -16.60
CA GLU A 105 4.66 13.47 -15.86
C GLU A 105 6.00 12.69 -15.87
N GLY A 106 6.05 11.54 -16.55
CA GLY A 106 7.23 10.67 -16.58
C GLY A 106 7.56 10.02 -15.24
N ILE A 107 6.57 9.82 -14.38
CA ILE A 107 6.73 9.24 -13.03
C ILE A 107 6.28 7.78 -13.03
N THR A 108 7.11 6.90 -12.45
CA THR A 108 6.81 5.48 -12.24
C THR A 108 6.76 5.15 -10.76
N ILE A 109 5.72 4.47 -10.29
CA ILE A 109 5.59 3.94 -8.93
C ILE A 109 5.76 2.42 -8.88
N ASP A 110 5.92 1.87 -7.69
CA ASP A 110 6.31 0.46 -7.52
C ASP A 110 5.12 -0.49 -7.63
N TYR A 111 3.96 -0.10 -7.08
CA TYR A 111 2.81 -0.99 -7.00
C TYR A 111 1.47 -0.25 -7.15
N ALA A 112 0.52 -0.88 -7.82
CA ALA A 112 -0.87 -0.48 -7.81
C ALA A 112 -1.80 -1.69 -7.62
N ALA A 113 -2.85 -1.51 -6.84
CA ALA A 113 -3.95 -2.47 -6.78
C ALA A 113 -5.27 -1.78 -7.11
N VAL A 114 -6.00 -2.39 -8.04
CA VAL A 114 -7.34 -1.98 -8.46
C VAL A 114 -8.32 -3.05 -8.00
N ILE A 115 -9.24 -2.71 -7.11
CA ILE A 115 -10.18 -3.65 -6.50
C ILE A 115 -11.60 -3.24 -6.89
N ASP A 116 -12.29 -4.13 -7.60
CA ASP A 116 -13.70 -3.99 -7.97
C ASP A 116 -14.06 -2.60 -8.54
N ALA A 117 -13.24 -2.12 -9.48
CA ALA A 117 -13.41 -0.80 -10.08
C ALA A 117 -14.57 -0.81 -11.10
N PRO A 118 -15.59 0.07 -10.97
CA PRO A 118 -16.74 0.06 -11.88
C PRO A 118 -16.40 0.52 -13.30
N ASN A 119 -15.42 1.42 -13.44
CA ASN A 119 -15.02 1.97 -14.74
C ASN A 119 -13.54 2.41 -14.72
N PRO A 120 -12.60 1.46 -14.60
CA PRO A 120 -11.18 1.77 -14.60
C PRO A 120 -10.74 2.23 -15.98
N LYS A 121 -9.74 3.11 -16.02
CA LYS A 121 -9.02 3.44 -17.26
C LYS A 121 -8.01 2.32 -17.59
N PRO A 122 -7.56 2.20 -18.84
CA PRO A 122 -6.40 1.37 -19.16
C PRO A 122 -5.23 1.69 -18.23
N VAL A 123 -4.49 0.65 -17.80
CA VAL A 123 -3.33 0.84 -16.95
C VAL A 123 -2.22 1.53 -17.76
N ALA A 124 -1.79 2.71 -17.32
CA ALA A 124 -0.69 3.44 -17.93
C ALA A 124 0.67 2.83 -17.53
N PRO A 125 1.75 3.03 -18.31
CA PRO A 125 3.10 2.56 -17.98
C PRO A 125 3.77 3.41 -16.88
N ALA A 126 3.03 3.73 -15.81
CA ALA A 126 3.47 4.50 -14.65
C ALA A 126 3.59 3.62 -13.40
N VAL A 127 3.55 2.30 -13.54
CA VAL A 127 3.64 1.35 -12.43
C VAL A 127 4.43 0.12 -12.84
N VAL A 128 5.22 -0.42 -11.92
CA VAL A 128 6.01 -1.64 -12.15
C VAL A 128 5.14 -2.90 -12.05
N ILE A 129 4.36 -3.03 -10.98
CA ILE A 129 3.43 -4.14 -10.76
C ILE A 129 2.03 -3.61 -10.54
N VAL A 130 1.06 -4.20 -11.26
CA VAL A 130 -0.36 -3.93 -11.05
C VAL A 130 -1.10 -5.22 -10.79
N ASP A 131 -1.86 -5.27 -9.69
CA ASP A 131 -2.86 -6.31 -9.45
C ASP A 131 -4.26 -5.74 -9.71
N ASN A 132 -5.04 -6.44 -10.53
CA ASN A 132 -6.43 -6.09 -10.81
C ASN A 132 -7.34 -7.18 -10.25
N PHE A 133 -7.96 -6.89 -9.11
CA PHE A 133 -8.94 -7.74 -8.45
C PHE A 133 -10.33 -7.36 -8.96
N TYR A 134 -10.62 -7.78 -10.18
CA TYR A 134 -11.91 -7.56 -10.82
C TYR A 134 -12.92 -8.58 -10.29
N GLN A 135 -14.09 -8.12 -9.83
CA GLN A 135 -15.22 -8.99 -9.50
C GLN A 135 -16.28 -8.84 -10.60
N PHE A 136 -16.52 -9.92 -11.36
CA PHE A 136 -17.71 -10.05 -12.20
C PHE A 136 -18.77 -10.71 -11.32
N GLU A 137 -19.91 -10.05 -11.07
CA GLU A 137 -21.09 -10.78 -10.61
C GLU A 137 -21.54 -11.68 -11.77
N GLY A 138 -21.42 -13.01 -11.59
CA GLY A 138 -22.07 -14.01 -12.43
C GLY A 138 -23.47 -14.29 -11.94
#